data_AF-A0A955LZB3-F1
#
_entry.id   AF-A0A955LZB3-F1
#
_cell.length_a   1.000
_cell.length_b   1.000
_cell.length_c   1.000
_cell.angle_alpha   90.00
_cell.angle_beta   90.00
_cell.angle_gamma   90.00
#
_symmetry.space_group_name_H-M   'P 1'
#
loop_
_entity.id
_entity.type
_entity.pdbx_description
1 polymer ?
#
loop_
_entity_poly.entity_id
_entity_poly.type
_entity_poly.pdbx_seq_one_letter_code
_entity_poly.pdbx_strand_id
1 'polypeptide(L)' 'MRVFAIGDIHGAYKALIQCLERSGFDYQKDRLIVLGDVCDGYPQAKKCISELLKI' A
#
# COMPACT_ATOMS: atom_id res chain seq x y z
N MET A 1 10.64 -11.85 9.12
CA MET A 1 9.25 -11.48 8.82
C MET A 1 8.89 -10.26 9.66
N ARG A 2 8.87 -9.07 9.06
CA ARG A 2 8.40 -7.84 9.72
C ARG A 2 6.94 -7.62 9.42
N VAL A 3 6.24 -6.87 10.27
CA VAL A 3 4.84 -6.50 10.06
C VAL A 3 4.78 -4.99 9.95
N PHE A 4 4.20 -4.51 8.85
CA PHE A 4 3.96 -3.10 8.59
C PHE A 4 2.46 -2.83 8.67
N ALA A 5 2.10 -1.61 9.06
CA ALA A 5 0.74 -1.10 8.97
C ALA A 5 0.74 0.15 8.11
N ILE A 6 -0.28 0.30 7.26
CA ILE A 6 -0.50 1.51 6.47
C ILE A 6 -1.93 2.01 6.71
N GLY A 7 -2.03 3.32 6.94
CA GLY A 7 -3.31 4.00 7.05
C GLY A 7 -3.93 4.26 5.68
N ASP A 8 -4.78 5.28 5.62
CA ASP A 8 -5.61 5.60 4.46
C ASP A 8 -4.77 5.92 3.23
N ILE A 9 -5.12 5.30 2.09
CA ILE A 9 -4.40 5.47 0.83
C ILE A 9 -5.17 6.40 -0.10
N HIS A 10 -6.50 6.35 -0.07
CA HIS A 10 -7.40 7.19 -0.88
C HIS A 10 -6.98 7.31 -2.35
N GLY A 11 -6.61 6.19 -2.97
CA GLY A 11 -6.16 6.14 -4.35
C GLY A 11 -4.82 6.83 -4.65
N ALA A 12 -4.04 7.22 -3.63
CA ALA A 12 -2.74 7.88 -3.77
C ALA A 12 -1.61 6.89 -4.14
N TYR A 13 -1.70 6.27 -5.31
CA TYR A 13 -0.80 5.20 -5.74
C TYR A 13 0.69 5.58 -5.66
N LYS A 14 1.07 6.80 -6.05
CA LYS A 14 2.46 7.26 -5.96
C LYS A 14 2.96 7.31 -4.51
N ALA A 15 2.11 7.69 -3.56
CA ALA A 15 2.46 7.73 -2.15
C ALA A 15 2.60 6.31 -1.58
N LEU A 16 1.68 5.40 -1.94
CA LEU A 16 1.78 3.98 -1.56
C LEU A 16 3.14 3.37 -1.96
N ILE A 17 3.53 3.50 -3.23
CA ILE A 17 4.82 3.00 -3.72
C ILE A 17 5.99 3.62 -2.96
N GLN A 18 5.97 4.95 -2.78
CA GLN A 18 7.02 5.65 -2.04
C GLN A 18 7.13 5.16 -0.59
N CYS A 19 6.01 4.87 0.08
CA CYS A 19 6.01 4.31 1.42
C CYS A 19 6.66 2.92 1.45
N LEU A 20 6.27 2.02 0.56
CA LEU A 20 6.83 0.66 0.47
C LEU A 20 8.34 0.68 0.19
N GLU A 21 8.78 1.53 -0.74
CA GLU A 21 10.19 1.73 -1.07
C GLU A 21 10.99 2.25 0.12
N ARG A 22 10.52 3.33 0.77
CA ARG A 22 11.23 3.97 1.89
C ARG A 22 11.24 3.13 3.16
N SER A 23 10.22 2.30 3.37
CA SER A 23 10.22 1.34 4.47
C SER A 23 11.11 0.12 4.22
N GLY A 24 11.61 -0.04 2.97
CA GLY A 24 12.34 -1.22 2.55
C GLY A 24 11.49 -2.49 2.67
N PHE A 25 10.22 -2.42 2.25
CA PHE A 25 9.26 -3.52 2.34
C PHE A 25 9.69 -4.68 1.42
N ASP A 26 9.75 -5.90 1.95
CA ASP A 26 10.08 -7.12 1.19
C ASP A 26 8.80 -7.91 0.89
N TYR A 27 8.34 -7.88 -0.36
CA TYR A 27 7.12 -8.56 -0.84
C TYR A 27 7.11 -10.07 -0.60
N GLN A 28 8.26 -10.72 -0.40
CA GLN A 28 8.33 -12.16 -0.19
C GLN A 28 8.40 -12.55 1.29
N LYS A 29 8.74 -11.60 2.18
CA LYS A 29 9.06 -11.91 3.59
C LYS A 29 8.27 -11.11 4.61
N ASP A 30 7.73 -9.97 4.22
CA ASP A 30 7.04 -9.05 5.12
C ASP A 30 5.53 -9.12 4.94
N ARG A 31 4.82 -8.75 6.00
CA ARG A 31 3.37 -8.66 6.01
C ARG A 31 2.95 -7.20 6.06
N LEU A 32 1.99 -6.81 5.23
CA LEU A 32 1.34 -5.51 5.28
C LEU A 32 -0.09 -5.63 5.82
N ILE A 33 -0.45 -4.77 6.77
CA ILE A 33 -1.82 -4.60 7.27
C ILE A 33 -2.34 -3.25 6.76
N VAL A 34 -3.42 -3.27 5.99
CA VAL A 34 -4.10 -2.07 5.48
C VAL A 34 -5.28 -1.77 6.39
N LEU A 35 -5.31 -0.56 6.98
CA LEU A 35 -6.32 -0.21 7.98
C LEU A 35 -7.70 0.14 7.36
N GLY A 36 -7.76 0.47 6.08
CA GLY A 36 -8.99 0.85 5.39
C GLY A 36 -8.75 1.89 4.30
N ASP A 37 -9.82 2.49 3.81
CA ASP A 37 -9.82 3.71 2.99
C ASP A 37 -8.77 3.73 1.86
N VAL A 38 -8.76 2.62 1.11
CA VAL A 38 -7.89 2.47 -0.08
C VAL A 38 -8.44 3.27 -1.26
N CYS A 39 -9.76 3.41 -1.31
CA CYS A 39 -10.50 4.06 -2.38
C CYS A 39 -10.95 5.47 -1.98
N ASP A 40 -11.59 6.16 -2.93
CA ASP A 40 -12.04 7.55 -2.83
C ASP A 40 -10.88 8.54 -2.68
N GLY A 41 -11.06 9.82 -3.03
CA GLY A 41 -9.96 10.79 -3.08
C GLY A 41 -9.29 10.90 -4.45
N TYR A 42 -8.24 10.13 -4.73
CA TYR A 42 -7.44 10.26 -5.95
C TYR A 42 -7.82 9.25 -7.07
N PRO A 43 -7.60 9.58 -8.36
CA PRO A 43 -8.05 8.75 -9.50
C PRO A 43 -7.37 7.37 -9.64
N GLN A 44 -6.37 7.05 -8.82
CA GLN A 44 -5.52 5.87 -8.99
C GLN A 44 -5.88 4.72 -8.04
N ALA A 45 -7.09 4.71 -7.47
CA ALA A 45 -7.60 3.63 -6.61
C ALA A 45 -7.41 2.23 -7.21
N LYS A 46 -7.73 2.04 -8.50
CA LYS A 46 -7.51 0.76 -9.19
C LYS A 46 -6.05 0.30 -9.14
N LYS A 47 -5.10 1.21 -9.32
CA LYS A 47 -3.67 0.88 -9.24
C LYS A 47 -3.24 0.54 -7.81
N CYS A 48 -3.79 1.22 -6.80
CA CYS A 48 -3.54 0.88 -5.40
C CYS A 48 -4.00 -0.55 -5.09
N ILE A 49 -5.23 -0.91 -5.47
CA ILE A 49 -5.76 -2.26 -5.30
C ILE A 49 -4.90 -3.29 -6.04
N SER A 50 -4.55 -3.04 -7.30
CA SER A 50 -3.69 -3.94 -8.07
C SER A 50 -2.30 -4.13 -7.46
N GLU A 51 -1.77 -3.13 -6.76
CA GLU A 51 -0.48 -3.23 -6.07
C GLU A 51 -0.59 -4.02 -4.77
N LEU A 52 -1.60 -3.71 -3.95
CA LEU A 52 -1.85 -4.40 -2.68
C LEU A 52 -2.13 -5.88 -2.87
N LEU A 53 -2.76 -6.28 -3.99
CA LEU A 53 -3.00 -7.70 -4.32
C LEU A 53 -1.73 -8.49 -4.71
N LYS A 54 -0.57 -7.83 -4.87
CA LYS A 54 0.73 -8.51 -5.10
C LYS A 54 1.47 -8.85 -3.81
N ILE A 55 1.03 -8.26 -2.70
CA ILE A 55 1.60 -8.44 -1.36
C ILE A 55 0.93 -9.64 -0.70
#